data_AF-A0A7T2U540-F1
#
_entry.id   AF-A0A7T2U540-F1
#
_cell.length_a   1.000
_cell.length_b   1.000
_cell.length_c   1.000
_cell.angle_alpha   90.00
_cell.angle_beta   90.00
_cell.angle_gamma   90.00
#
_symmetry.space_group_name_H-M   'P 1'
#
loop_
_entity.id
_entity.type
_entity.pdbx_description
1 polymer ?
#
loop_
_entity_poly.entity_id
_entity_poly.type
_entity_poly.pdbx_seq_one_letter_code
_entity_poly.pdbx_strand_id
1 'polypeptide(L)' 'MQQPTVQEFVNGKVVIVALLAGTAEAVITVGPAGRPSHPDKVSIRPFLDAGLSEHEALQRVLQIAIISARGSTS' A
#
# COMPACT_ATOMS: atom_id res chain seq x y z
N MET A 1 -1.54 -13.54 -13.92
CA MET A 1 -0.21 -13.09 -13.44
C MET A 1 -0.42 -12.42 -12.11
N GLN A 2 0.30 -12.80 -11.05
CA GLN A 2 0.15 -12.16 -9.73
C GLN A 2 0.68 -10.72 -9.81
N GLN A 3 -0.14 -9.74 -9.43
CA GLN A 3 0.29 -8.34 -9.33
C GLN A 3 1.24 -8.19 -8.14
N PRO A 4 2.35 -7.43 -8.27
CA PRO A 4 3.22 -7.13 -7.14
C PRO A 4 2.40 -6.59 -5.96
N THR A 5 2.44 -7.29 -4.83
CA THR A 5 1.64 -6.98 -3.65
C THR A 5 2.52 -7.08 -2.41
N VAL A 6 2.38 -6.11 -1.51
CA VAL A 6 3.00 -6.12 -0.19
C VAL A 6 1.93 -5.90 0.87
N GLN A 7 2.09 -6.54 2.04
CA GLN A 7 1.12 -6.44 3.12
C GLN A 7 1.79 -6.49 4.50
N GLU A 8 1.18 -5.85 5.49
CA GLU A 8 1.62 -5.89 6.88
C GLU A 8 0.44 -5.79 7.86
N PHE A 9 0.58 -6.38 9.04
CA PHE A 9 -0.39 -6.28 10.13
C PHE A 9 0.08 -5.31 11.21
N VAL A 10 -0.76 -4.34 11.55
CA VAL A 10 -0.43 -3.27 12.50
C VAL A 10 -1.66 -2.94 13.34
N ASN A 11 -1.54 -3.02 14.67
CA ASN A 11 -2.61 -2.72 15.63
C ASN A 11 -3.95 -3.43 15.30
N GLY A 12 -3.91 -4.70 14.88
CA GLY A 12 -5.09 -5.48 14.49
C GLY A 12 -5.70 -5.13 13.13
N LYS A 13 -5.10 -4.19 12.39
CA LYS A 13 -5.46 -3.86 11.00
C LYS A 13 -4.47 -4.52 10.04
N VAL A 14 -4.95 -4.93 8.87
CA VAL A 14 -4.13 -5.30 7.72
C VAL A 14 -4.02 -4.09 6.79
N VAL A 15 -2.80 -3.78 6.38
CA VAL A 15 -2.50 -2.82 5.33
C VAL A 15 -2.03 -3.62 4.13
N ILE A 16 -2.71 -3.46 3.00
CA ILE A 16 -2.39 -4.14 1.73
C ILE A 16 -2.10 -3.06 0.70
N VAL A 17 -0.99 -3.20 -0.02
CA VAL A 17 -0.63 -2.34 -1.14
C VAL A 17 -0.35 -3.20 -2.36
N ALA A 18 -1.13 -3.01 -3.42
CA ALA A 18 -1.01 -3.78 -4.67
C ALA A 18 -0.81 -2.86 -5.86
N LEU A 19 0.11 -3.23 -6.77
CA LEU A 19 0.31 -2.50 -8.02
C LEU A 19 -0.84 -2.75 -9.00
N LEU A 20 -1.37 -1.69 -9.59
CA LEU A 20 -2.27 -1.78 -10.73
C LEU A 20 -1.44 -2.06 -12.00
N ALA A 21 -1.59 -3.26 -12.55
CA ALA A 21 -0.83 -3.71 -13.71
C ALA A 21 -0.91 -2.70 -14.89
N GLY A 22 0.24 -2.39 -15.47
CA GLY A 22 0.35 -1.48 -16.61
C GLY A 22 0.14 0.01 -16.25
N THR A 23 0.11 0.35 -14.96
CA THR A 23 -0.04 1.72 -14.49
C THR A 23 0.99 2.04 -13.42
N ALA A 24 1.31 3.33 -13.25
CA ALA A 24 2.10 3.83 -12.14
C ALA A 24 1.21 4.16 -10.92
N GLU A 25 0.24 3.28 -10.63
CA GLU A 25 -0.70 3.41 -9.53
C GLU A 25 -0.65 2.18 -8.62
N ALA A 26 -0.81 2.40 -7.32
CA ALA A 26 -1.00 1.36 -6.32
C ALA A 26 -2.37 1.53 -5.65
N VAL A 27 -2.99 0.41 -5.33
CA VAL A 27 -4.19 0.35 -4.50
C VAL A 27 -3.78 0.07 -3.07
N ILE A 28 -4.24 0.91 -2.14
CA ILE A 28 -4.03 0.78 -0.71
C ILE A 28 -5.35 0.38 -0.07
N THR A 29 -5.31 -0.63 0.80
CA THR A 29 -6.46 -1.04 1.59
C THR A 29 -6.06 -1.16 3.06
N VAL A 30 -6.79 -0.50 3.96
CA VAL A 30 -6.48 -0.47 5.41
C VAL A 30 -7.69 -0.83 6.26
N GLY A 31 -7.77 -2.04 6.80
CA GLY A 31 -8.92 -2.43 7.63
C GLY A 31 -8.61 -3.61 8.54
N PRO A 32 -9.53 -4.02 9.43
CA PRO A 32 -9.38 -5.26 10.19
C PRO A 32 -9.16 -6.46 9.26
N ALA A 33 -8.38 -7.45 9.74
CA ALA A 33 -8.15 -8.68 9.01
C ALA A 33 -9.50 -9.34 8.63
N GLY A 34 -9.73 -9.58 7.33
CA GLY A 34 -10.99 -10.15 6.81
C GLY A 34 -12.12 -9.14 6.56
N ARG A 35 -11.99 -7.88 6.97
CA ARG A 35 -12.86 -6.75 6.54
C ARG A 35 -11.99 -5.55 6.12
N PRO A 36 -11.32 -5.63 4.96
CA PRO A 36 -10.61 -4.50 4.41
C PRO A 36 -11.58 -3.33 4.18
N SER A 37 -11.13 -2.09 4.39
CA SER A 37 -11.89 -0.88 4.09
C SER A 37 -11.96 -0.62 2.57
N HIS A 38 -12.54 0.52 2.18
CA HIS A 38 -12.53 0.90 0.77
C HIS A 38 -11.09 1.09 0.26
N PRO A 39 -10.76 0.53 -0.91
CA PRO A 39 -9.44 0.69 -1.50
C PRO A 39 -9.25 2.13 -2.00
N ASP A 40 -8.18 2.77 -1.56
CA ASP A 40 -7.72 4.06 -2.07
C ASP A 40 -6.67 3.86 -3.15
N LYS A 41 -6.64 4.73 -4.15
CA LYS A 41 -5.61 4.72 -5.19
C LYS A 41 -4.59 5.81 -4.94
N VAL A 42 -3.32 5.47 -5.09
CA VAL A 42 -2.20 6.42 -5.04
C VAL A 42 -1.28 6.26 -6.23
N SER A 43 -0.71 7.35 -6.71
CA SER A 43 0.34 7.25 -7.73
C SER A 43 1.67 6.87 -7.08
N ILE A 44 2.35 5.89 -7.67
CA ILE A 44 3.73 5.53 -7.31
C ILE A 44 4.77 6.16 -8.22
N ARG A 45 4.32 6.92 -9.23
CA ARG A 45 5.19 7.57 -10.22
C ARG A 45 6.33 8.40 -9.60
N PRO A 46 6.13 9.16 -8.50
CA PRO A 46 7.24 9.88 -7.86
C PRO A 46 8.39 8.98 -7.38
N PHE A 47 8.10 7.73 -6.99
CA PHE A 47 9.13 6.78 -6.58
C PHE A 47 9.84 6.17 -7.80
N LEU A 48 9.08 5.85 -8.85
CA LEU A 48 9.64 5.33 -10.09
C LEU A 48 10.56 6.37 -10.77
N ASP A 49 10.13 7.63 -10.80
CA ASP A 49 10.92 8.75 -11.36
C ASP A 49 12.20 9.02 -10.53
N ALA A 50 12.19 8.66 -9.23
CA ALA A 50 13.37 8.68 -8.36
C ALA A 50 14.29 7.45 -8.54
N GLY A 51 13.97 6.55 -9.48
CA GLY A 51 14.79 5.38 -9.81
C GLY A 51 14.51 4.14 -8.96
N LEU A 52 13.45 4.13 -8.15
CA LEU A 52 13.06 2.95 -7.37
C LEU A 52 12.37 1.93 -8.27
N SER A 53 12.56 0.65 -7.96
CA SER A 53 11.75 -0.41 -8.55
C SER A 53 10.30 -0.35 -8.08
N GLU A 54 9.38 -0.97 -8.81
CA GLU A 54 7.98 -1.09 -8.40
C GLU A 54 7.84 -1.70 -7.00
N HIS A 55 8.62 -2.74 -6.70
CA HIS A 55 8.59 -3.38 -5.38
C HIS A 55 9.00 -2.43 -4.27
N GLU A 56 10.09 -1.67 -4.46
CA GLU A 56 10.54 -0.67 -3.48
C GLU A 56 9.53 0.47 -3.32
N ALA A 57 8.94 0.93 -4.43
CA ALA A 57 7.89 1.94 -4.40
C ALA A 57 6.67 1.48 -3.57
N LEU A 58 6.23 0.22 -3.76
CA LEU A 58 5.14 -0.36 -2.97
C LEU A 58 5.52 -0.47 -1.49
N GLN A 59 6.76 -0.85 -1.17
CA GLN A 59 7.24 -0.87 0.22
C GLN A 59 7.22 0.53 0.86
N ARG A 60 7.60 1.58 0.11
CA ARG A 60 7.52 2.97 0.60
C ARG A 60 6.08 3.38 0.87
N VAL A 61 5.16 3.07 -0.03
CA VAL A 61 3.72 3.33 0.16
C VAL A 61 3.19 2.58 1.38
N LEU A 62 3.55 1.30 1.53
CA LEU A 62 3.18 0.48 2.69
C LEU A 62 3.64 1.13 4.00
N GLN A 63 4.89 1.59 4.07
CA GLN A 63 5.43 2.28 5.26
C GLN A 63 4.62 3.54 5.62
N ILE A 64 4.25 4.36 4.63
CA ILE A 64 3.44 5.57 4.84
C ILE A 64 2.04 5.20 5.37
N ALA A 65 1.41 4.19 4.77
CA ALA A 65 0.10 3.71 5.18
C ALA A 65 0.12 3.12 6.60
N ILE A 66 1.19 2.41 6.97
CA ILE A 66 1.41 1.89 8.32
C ILE A 66 1.53 3.02 9.35
N ILE A 67 2.32 4.07 9.06
CA ILE A 67 2.47 5.22 9.96
C ILE A 67 1.10 5.86 10.22
N SER A 68 0.30 6.04 9.16
CA SER A 68 -1.05 6.57 9.25
C SER A 68 -1.99 5.66 10.07
N ALA A 69 -1.90 4.34 9.86
CA ALA A 69 -2.69 3.35 10.59
C ALA A 69 -2.32 3.26 12.08
N ARG A 70 -1.05 3.51 12.45
CA ARG A 70 -0.58 3.59 13.85
C ARG A 70 -1.06 4.85 14.54
N GLY A 71 -1.02 6.00 13.86
CA GLY A 71 -1.49 7.28 14.40
C GLY A 71 -3.01 7.37 14.54
N SER A 72 -3.75 6.55 13.80
CA SER A 72 -5.21 6.42 13.90
C SER A 72 -5.61 5.54 15.10
N THR A 73 -5.25 5.98 16.31
CA THR A 73 -5.84 5.48 17.57
C THR A 73 -7.13 6.27 17.82
N SER A 74 -8.27 5.68 17.48
CA SER A 74 -9.59 6.12 17.95
C SER A 74 -10.16 5.06 18.87
#